data_AF-A0A931JXW3-F1
#
_entry.id   AF-A0A931JXW3-F1
#
_cell.length_a   1.000
_cell.length_b   1.000
_cell.length_c   1.000
_cell.angle_alpha   90.00
_cell.angle_beta   90.00
_cell.angle_gamma   90.00
#
_symmetry.space_group_name_H-M   'P 1'
#
loop_
_entity.id
_entity.type
_entity.pdbx_description
1 polymer ?
#
loop_
_entity_poly.entity_id
_entity_poly.type
_entity_poly.pdbx_seq_one_letter_code
_entity_poly.pdbx_strand_id
1 'polypeptide(L)'
;MARDVRFTATAPIKFDPNLKPGDVPPAPNVFPWPRDEQGNLKTLSICACGISAKFPICDGAHKVCREAEEPGHVHVWDVATRKVVRKTVDEKKA
;
A
#
# COMPACT_ATOMS: atom_id res chain seq x y z
N MET A 1 -17.58 4.34 1.12
CA MET A 1 -17.38 3.35 0.04
C MET A 1 -16.63 2.18 0.63
N ALA A 2 -17.23 0.99 0.65
CA ALA A 2 -16.53 -0.21 1.07
C ALA A 2 -15.44 -0.55 0.04
N ARG A 3 -14.30 -1.06 0.53
CA ARG A 3 -13.17 -1.49 -0.30
C ARG A 3 -12.81 -2.90 0.11
N ASP A 4 -12.81 -3.83 -0.84
CA ASP A 4 -12.38 -5.20 -0.61
C ASP A 4 -10.86 -5.26 -0.81
N VAL A 5 -10.12 -5.20 0.29
CA VAL A 5 -8.66 -5.32 0.29
C VAL A 5 -8.29 -6.70 0.82
N ARG A 6 -7.64 -7.52 -0.01
CA ARG A 6 -7.17 -8.85 0.38
C ARG A 6 -5.71 -8.78 0.82
N PHE A 7 -5.48 -8.85 2.12
CA PHE A 7 -4.13 -9.07 2.67
C PHE A 7 -3.85 -10.58 2.74
N THR A 8 -2.66 -10.97 2.29
CA THR A 8 -2.15 -12.34 2.43
C THR A 8 -1.33 -12.54 3.71
N ALA A 9 -0.90 -11.44 4.34
CA ALA A 9 -0.19 -11.44 5.62
C ALA A 9 -1.13 -11.02 6.77
N THR A 10 -0.99 -11.68 7.92
CA THR A 10 -1.77 -11.39 9.15
C THR A 10 -0.94 -10.73 10.24
N ALA A 11 0.39 -10.71 10.10
CA ALA A 11 1.29 -10.06 11.05
C ALA A 11 1.11 -8.53 11.03
N PRO A 12 1.26 -7.86 12.18
CA PRO A 12 1.17 -6.40 12.23
C PRO A 12 2.33 -5.78 11.45
N ILE A 13 2.05 -4.67 10.77
CA ILE A 13 3.06 -3.82 10.17
C ILE A 13 3.50 -2.82 11.22
N LYS A 14 4.78 -2.84 11.60
CA LYS A 14 5.33 -2.00 12.66
C LYS A 14 6.26 -0.97 12.05
N PHE A 15 6.09 0.29 12.44
CA PHE A 15 7.03 1.36 12.14
C PHE A 15 7.75 1.74 13.43
N ASP A 16 9.06 1.57 13.46
CA ASP A 16 9.88 1.87 14.63
C ASP A 16 10.59 3.23 14.42
N PRO A 17 10.30 4.26 15.24
CA PRO A 17 10.99 5.53 15.16
C PRO A 17 12.46 5.43 15.58
N ASN A 18 12.88 4.40 16.32
CA ASN A 18 14.27 4.27 16.77
C ASN A 18 15.17 3.62 15.72
N LEU A 19 14.59 2.93 14.73
CA LEU A 19 15.33 2.31 13.64
C LEU A 19 15.68 3.36 12.58
N LYS A 20 16.98 3.57 12.32
CA LYS A 20 17.44 4.55 11.32
C LYS A 20 17.44 3.93 9.92
N PRO A 21 17.31 4.76 8.87
CA PRO A 21 17.52 4.28 7.50
C PRO A 21 18.89 3.62 7.35
N GLY A 22 18.91 2.34 6.99
CA GLY A 22 20.14 1.54 6.86
C GLY A 22 20.38 0.53 8.00
N ASP A 23 19.69 0.66 9.13
CA ASP A 23 19.74 -0.34 10.18
C ASP A 23 19.02 -1.63 9.75
N VAL A 24 19.53 -2.78 10.21
CA VAL A 24 18.90 -4.07 9.96
C VAL A 24 17.67 -4.20 10.89
N PRO A 25 16.45 -4.35 10.34
CA PRO A 25 15.28 -4.52 11.18
C PRO A 25 15.32 -5.82 11.99
N PRO A 26 14.78 -5.83 13.22
CA PRO A 26 14.76 -7.03 14.07
C PRO A 26 13.80 -8.12 13.56
N ALA A 27 12.89 -7.77 12.64
CA ALA A 27 11.93 -8.68 12.02
C ALA A 27 11.46 -8.12 10.66
N PRO A 28 11.01 -8.98 9.72
CA PRO A 28 10.62 -8.55 8.36
C PRO A 28 9.38 -7.64 8.30
N ASN A 29 8.59 -7.57 9.37
CA ASN A 29 7.42 -6.71 9.49
C ASN A 29 7.68 -5.42 10.27
N VAL A 30 8.95 -5.13 10.60
CA VAL A 30 9.39 -3.89 11.25
C VAL A 30 10.09 -3.02 10.21
N PHE A 31 9.62 -1.79 10.05
CA PHE A 31 10.13 -0.83 9.09
C PHE A 31 10.65 0.42 9.81
N PRO A 32 11.75 1.04 9.34
CA PRO A 32 12.22 2.29 9.92
C PRO A 32 11.24 3.43 9.61
N TRP A 33 11.11 4.37 10.55
CA TRP A 33 10.34 5.58 10.30
C TRP A 33 11.07 6.47 9.27
N PRO A 34 10.38 7.01 8.24
CA PRO A 34 11.02 7.85 7.23
C PRO A 34 11.57 9.14 7.85
N ARG A 35 12.78 9.54 7.44
CA ARG A 35 13.45 10.76 7.92
C ARG A 35 13.78 11.71 6.79
N ASP A 36 13.92 12.99 7.12
CA ASP A 36 14.51 13.98 6.22
C ASP A 36 16.05 13.94 6.26
N GLU A 37 16.70 14.81 5.49
CA GLU A 37 18.16 14.92 5.42
C GLU A 37 18.80 15.34 6.75
N GLN A 38 18.03 16.01 7.62
CA GLN A 38 18.46 16.50 8.93
C GLN A 38 18.23 15.45 10.03
N GLY A 39 17.63 14.31 9.68
CA GLY A 39 17.32 13.23 10.60
C GLY A 39 16.02 13.39 11.38
N ASN A 40 15.18 14.40 11.08
CA ASN A 40 13.87 14.55 11.72
C ASN A 40 12.87 13.54 11.17
N LEU A 41 11.84 13.20 11.96
CA LEU A 41 10.76 12.32 11.52
C LEU A 41 9.94 13.01 10.42
N LYS A 42 9.73 12.31 9.31
CA LYS A 42 8.91 12.76 8.18
C LYS A 42 7.52 12.17 8.25
N THR A 43 6.55 12.84 7.63
CA THR A 43 5.21 12.29 7.39
C THR A 43 5.30 10.96 6.64
N LEU A 44 4.66 9.94 7.20
CA LEU A 44 4.53 8.62 6.61
C LEU A 44 3.28 8.57 5.71
N SER A 45 3.47 8.23 4.44
CA SER A 45 2.35 7.98 3.53
C SER A 45 2.09 6.47 3.40
N ILE A 46 0.95 6.02 3.92
CA ILE A 46 0.55 4.60 3.90
C ILE A 46 -0.23 4.31 2.62
N CYS A 47 0.04 3.16 2.00
CA CYS A 47 -0.70 2.68 0.85
C CYS A 47 -2.15 2.32 1.26
N ALA A 48 -3.11 3.02 0.67
CA ALA A 48 -4.54 2.75 0.86
C ALA A 48 -5.20 2.08 -0.35
N CYS A 49 -4.53 2.08 -1.52
CA CYS A 49 -5.04 1.47 -2.76
C CYS A 49 -4.66 -0.01 -2.92
N GLY A 50 -3.72 -0.53 -2.12
CA GLY A 50 -3.32 -1.94 -2.14
C GLY A 50 -2.38 -2.36 -3.28
N ILE A 51 -2.05 -1.47 -4.23
CA ILE A 51 -1.22 -1.81 -5.41
C ILE A 51 0.18 -1.16 -5.41
N SER A 52 0.67 -0.73 -4.24
CA SER A 52 2.03 -0.21 -4.13
C SER A 52 3.05 -1.33 -4.30
N ALA A 53 4.08 -1.10 -5.12
CA ALA A 53 5.23 -2.01 -5.23
C ALA A 53 6.13 -1.97 -3.97
N LYS A 54 5.96 -0.94 -3.13
CA LYS A 54 6.67 -0.75 -1.85
C LYS A 54 5.74 -0.94 -0.66
N PHE A 55 4.71 -1.78 -0.81
CA PHE A 55 3.74 -2.03 0.26
C PHE A 55 4.48 -2.38 1.57
N PRO A 56 4.17 -1.72 2.70
CA PRO A 56 2.99 -0.88 2.99
C PRO A 56 3.06 0.61 2.61
N ILE A 57 4.20 1.09 2.14
CA ILE A 57 4.42 2.52 1.85
C ILE A 57 3.75 2.92 0.54
N CYS A 58 3.20 4.12 0.49
CA CYS A 58 2.69 4.70 -0.76
C CYS A 58 3.84 5.03 -1.73
N ASP A 59 3.77 4.49 -2.94
CA ASP A 59 4.70 4.74 -4.04
C ASP A 59 4.09 5.59 -5.17
N GLY A 60 2.87 6.10 -4.96
CA GLY A 60 2.11 6.88 -5.94
C GLY A 60 1.23 6.06 -6.90
N ALA A 61 1.21 4.73 -6.81
CA ALA A 61 0.39 3.88 -7.69
C ALA A 61 -1.12 4.18 -7.63
N HIS A 62 -1.61 4.79 -6.54
CA HIS A 62 -3.01 5.21 -6.39
C HIS A 62 -3.51 6.16 -7.49
N LYS A 63 -2.60 6.86 -8.19
CA LYS A 63 -2.98 7.71 -9.33
C LYS A 63 -3.54 6.88 -10.50
N VAL A 64 -2.97 5.70 -10.74
CA VAL A 64 -3.43 4.76 -11.77
C VAL A 64 -4.79 4.18 -11.39
N CYS A 65 -4.99 3.84 -10.11
CA CYS A 65 -6.31 3.42 -9.60
C CYS A 65 -7.38 4.47 -9.87
N ARG A 66 -7.11 5.75 -9.59
CA ARG A 66 -8.07 6.83 -9.80
C ARG A 66 -8.53 6.95 -11.26
N GLU A 67 -7.67 6.62 -12.21
CA GLU A 67 -7.95 6.73 -13.64
C GLU A 67 -8.61 5.47 -14.22
N ALA A 68 -8.25 4.28 -13.72
CA ALA A 68 -8.74 3.01 -14.26
C ALA A 68 -9.90 2.38 -13.49
N GLU A 69 -10.11 2.73 -12.21
CA GLU A 69 -11.19 2.16 -11.41
C GLU A 69 -12.53 2.80 -11.75
N GLU A 70 -13.44 1.96 -12.20
CA GLU A 70 -14.82 2.36 -12.48
C GLU A 70 -15.73 2.12 -11.27
N PRO A 71 -16.66 3.06 -10.97
CA PRO A 71 -17.69 2.85 -9.96
C PRO A 71 -18.49 1.56 -10.21
N GLY A 72 -18.79 0.83 -9.13
CA GLY A 72 -19.62 -0.38 -9.21
C GLY A 72 -18.88 -1.62 -9.71
N HIS A 73 -17.56 -1.58 -9.80
CA HIS A 73 -16.75 -2.72 -10.22
C HIS A 73 -15.62 -3.01 -9.24
N VAL A 74 -15.31 -4.29 -9.08
CA VAL A 74 -14.12 -4.79 -8.40
C VAL A 74 -13.03 -5.04 -9.43
N HIS A 75 -11.85 -4.46 -9.20
CA HIS A 75 -10.69 -4.58 -10.07
C HIS A 75 -9.62 -5.43 -9.39
N VAL A 76 -9.15 -6.47 -10.09
CA VAL A 76 -7.97 -7.24 -9.70
C VAL A 76 -6.78 -6.67 -10.46
N TRP A 77 -5.72 -6.38 -9.71
CA TRP A 77 -4.54 -5.71 -10.22
C TRP A 77 -3.33 -6.63 -10.24
N ASP A 78 -2.53 -6.53 -11.29
CA ASP A 78 -1.13 -6.96 -11.24
C ASP A 78 -0.27 -5.81 -10.69
N VAL A 79 0.29 -6.02 -9.51
CA VAL A 79 1.11 -5.02 -8.80
C VAL A 79 2.42 -4.74 -9.55
N ALA A 80 2.98 -5.72 -10.27
CA ALA A 80 4.25 -5.55 -10.97
C ALA A 80 4.10 -4.62 -12.17
N THR A 81 3.04 -4.80 -12.96
CA THR A 81 2.79 -4.02 -14.18
C THR A 81 1.85 -2.83 -13.98
N ARG A 82 1.18 -2.75 -12.82
CA ARG A 82 0.12 -1.77 -12.50
C ARG A 82 -1.01 -1.78 -13.53
N LYS A 83 -1.40 -2.98 -13.99
CA LYS A 83 -2.50 -3.18 -14.94
C LYS A 83 -3.64 -3.94 -14.27
N VAL A 84 -4.86 -3.62 -14.68
CA VAL A 84 -6.04 -4.41 -14.30
C VAL A 84 -5.99 -5.74 -15.07
N VAL A 85 -5.96 -6.85 -14.32
CA VAL A 85 -5.99 -8.21 -14.89
C VAL A 85 -7.41 -8.77 -14.97
N ARG A 86 -8.31 -8.31 -14.11
CA ARG A 86 -9.73 -8.72 -14.12
C ARG A 86 -10.60 -7.59 -13.58
N LYS A 87 -11.77 -7.45 -14.18
CA LYS A 87 -12.84 -6.54 -13.74
C LYS A 87 -14.13 -7.34 -13.58
N THR A 88 -14.84 -7.15 -12.48
CA THR A 88 -16.15 -7.79 -12.21
C THR A 88 -17.12 -6.76 -11.64
N VAL A 89 -18.42 -6.92 -11.87
CA VAL A 89 -19.45 -6.08 -11.24
C VAL A 89 -19.43 -6.32 -9.74
N ASP A 90 -19.56 -5.25 -8.95
CA ASP A 90 -19.69 -5.32 -7.50
C ASP A 90 -21.12 -5.72 -7.13
N GLU A 91 -21.35 -7.02 -6.96
CA GLU A 91 -22.65 -7.60 -6.60
C GLU A 91 -23.14 -7.17 -5.21
N LYS A 92 -22.26 -6.65 -4.34
CA LYS A 92 -22.63 -6.14 -3.00
C LYS A 92 -23.27 -4.74 -3.02
N LYS A 93 -23.42 -4.16 -4.22
CA LYS A 93 -24.10 -2.87 -4.44
C LYS A 93 -25.49 -3.00 -5.06
N ALA A 94 -26.02 -4.23 -5.22
CA ALA A 94 -27.41 -4.48 -5.56
C ALA A 94 -28.33 -4.35 -4.33
#